data_AF-A0A662I0Y0-F1
#
_entry.id   AF-A0A662I0Y0-F1
#
_cell.length_a   1.000
_cell.length_b   1.000
_cell.length_c   1.000
_cell.angle_alpha   90.00
_cell.angle_beta   90.00
_cell.angle_gamma   90.00
#
_symmetry.space_group_name_H-M   'P 1'
#
loop_
_entity.id
_entity.type
_entity.pdbx_description
1 polymer ?
#
loop_
_entity_poly.entity_id
_entity_poly.type
_entity_poly.pdbx_seq_one_letter_code
_entity_poly.pdbx_strand_id
1 'polypeptide(L)'
;MKSEAIIGAIVALVLILGIGVLMPYKLFDMVAAGVMDIWLAVGLSVLLWLGAGITSIIIFGIVYGTSKVDRWISMGLEEERRGSFSMTAYRARQRAMLEELDEAVELLREIRDILKEAGE
;
A
#
# COMPACT_ATOMS: atom_id res chain seq x y z
N MET A 1 12.83 4.49 -2.17
CA MET A 1 11.85 3.72 -1.37
C MET A 1 11.74 2.24 -1.73
N LYS A 2 11.17 1.81 -2.87
CA LYS A 2 11.01 0.36 -3.16
C LYS A 2 12.33 -0.43 -3.11
N SER A 3 13.39 0.11 -3.71
CA SER A 3 14.71 -0.55 -3.73
C SER A 3 15.34 -0.66 -2.34
N GLU A 4 15.19 0.35 -1.48
CA GLU A 4 15.76 0.35 -0.12
C GLU A 4 15.04 -0.65 0.80
N ALA A 5 13.72 -0.77 0.69
CA ALA A 5 12.96 -1.77 1.44
C ALA A 5 13.31 -3.21 1.01
N ILE A 6 13.51 -3.43 -0.30
CA ILE A 6 13.96 -4.72 -0.83
C ILE A 6 15.38 -5.03 -0.36
N ILE A 7 16.30 -4.07 -0.44
CA ILE A 7 17.68 -4.23 0.07
C ILE A 7 17.66 -4.53 1.57
N GLY A 8 16.86 -3.80 2.34
CA GLY A 8 16.69 -4.03 3.78
C GLY A 8 16.15 -5.44 4.09
N ALA A 9 15.18 -5.92 3.33
CA ALA A 9 14.64 -7.27 3.48
C ALA A 9 15.67 -8.36 3.11
N ILE A 10 16.48 -8.14 2.07
CA ILE A 10 17.56 -9.08 1.68
C ILE A 10 18.63 -9.12 2.77
N VAL A 11 19.08 -7.96 3.26
CA VAL A 11 20.07 -7.88 4.34
C VAL A 11 19.56 -8.58 5.61
N ALA A 12 18.29 -8.37 5.94
CA ALA A 12 17.64 -9.04 7.06
C ALA A 12 17.60 -10.56 6.91
N LEU A 13 17.23 -11.05 5.73
CA LEU A 13 17.21 -12.48 5.42
C LEU A 13 18.60 -13.10 5.59
N VAL A 14 19.64 -12.43 5.07
CA VAL A 14 21.03 -12.88 5.20
C VAL A 14 21.46 -12.91 6.67
N LEU A 15 21.10 -11.90 7.46
CA LEU A 15 21.44 -11.87 8.89
C LEU A 15 20.72 -12.97 9.68
N ILE A 16 19.43 -13.21 9.42
CA ILE A 16 18.65 -14.24 10.10
C ILE A 16 19.19 -15.64 9.75
N LEU A 17 19.50 -15.90 8.48
CA LEU A 17 20.09 -17.17 8.06
C LEU A 17 21.51 -17.36 8.60
N GLY A 18 22.32 -16.30 8.60
CA GLY A 18 23.67 -16.33 9.14
C GLY A 18 23.69 -16.64 10.63
N ILE A 19 22.92 -15.89 11.42
CA ILE A 19 22.88 -16.01 12.88
C ILE A 19 22.06 -17.23 13.32
N GLY A 20 20.93 -17.48 12.68
CA GLY A 20 19.98 -18.52 13.10
C GLY A 20 20.27 -19.92 12.57
N VAL A 21 21.04 -20.05 11.49
CA VAL A 21 21.31 -21.36 10.85
C VAL A 21 22.80 -21.61 10.74
N LEU A 22 23.54 -20.69 10.11
CA LEU A 22 24.93 -20.91 9.73
C LEU A 22 25.86 -20.95 10.95
N MET A 23 25.67 -20.03 11.91
CA MET A 23 26.40 -19.98 13.17
C MET A 23 26.14 -21.22 14.05
N PRO A 24 24.89 -21.63 14.35
CA PRO A 24 24.60 -22.87 15.06
C PRO A 24 25.23 -24.09 14.39
N TYR A 25 25.09 -24.22 13.06
CA TYR A 25 25.71 -25.31 12.32
C TYR A 25 27.23 -25.37 12.56
N LYS A 26 27.91 -24.21 12.52
CA LYS A 26 29.35 -24.13 12.79
C LYS A 26 29.73 -24.46 14.23
N LEU A 27 28.90 -24.11 15.21
CA LEU A 27 29.13 -24.52 16.60
C LEU A 27 29.12 -26.04 16.73
N PHE A 28 28.17 -26.73 16.09
CA PHE A 28 28.11 -28.19 16.10
C PHE A 28 29.23 -28.84 15.28
N ASP A 29 29.71 -28.20 14.22
CA ASP A 29 30.93 -28.59 13.48
C ASP A 29 32.16 -28.58 14.40
N MET A 30 32.29 -27.55 15.26
CA MET A 30 33.36 -27.46 16.26
C MET A 30 33.24 -28.49 17.38
N VAL A 31 32.01 -28.89 17.76
CA VAL A 31 31.77 -30.02 18.67
C VAL A 31 32.22 -31.32 18.03
N ALA A 32 31.87 -31.56 16.76
CA ALA A 32 32.28 -32.75 16.03
C ALA A 32 33.80 -32.84 15.86
N ALA A 33 34.48 -31.69 15.71
CA ALA A 33 35.93 -31.60 15.68
C ALA A 33 36.60 -31.74 17.08
N GLY A 34 35.82 -31.87 18.16
CA GLY A 34 36.33 -32.00 19.53
C GLY A 34 36.90 -30.71 20.12
N VAL A 35 36.66 -29.56 19.48
CA VAL A 35 37.19 -28.24 19.90
C VAL A 35 36.27 -27.55 20.90
N MET A 36 35.01 -27.98 20.99
CA MET A 36 33.98 -27.35 21.83
C MET A 36 33.13 -28.40 22.55
N ASP A 37 32.71 -28.09 23.77
CA ASP A 37 31.75 -28.90 24.52
C ASP A 37 30.33 -28.78 23.95
N ILE A 38 29.60 -29.90 23.94
CA ILE A 38 28.26 -29.97 23.34
C ILE A 38 27.24 -29.10 24.07
N TRP A 39 27.34 -28.97 25.41
CA TRP A 39 26.42 -28.15 26.19
C TRP A 39 26.65 -26.67 25.95
N LEU A 40 27.90 -26.25 25.76
CA LEU A 40 28.24 -24.89 25.36
C LEU A 40 27.67 -24.56 23.98
N ALA A 41 27.81 -25.46 23.00
CA ALA A 41 27.27 -25.26 21.66
C ALA A 41 25.73 -25.19 21.66
N VAL A 42 25.06 -26.04 22.43
CA VAL A 42 23.60 -26.00 22.60
C VAL A 42 23.16 -24.69 23.24
N GLY A 43 23.81 -24.27 24.34
CA GLY A 43 23.47 -23.02 25.03
C GLY A 43 23.63 -21.78 24.14
N LEU A 44 24.74 -21.71 23.39
CA LEU A 44 24.99 -20.64 22.42
C LEU A 44 23.99 -20.66 21.26
N SER A 45 23.65 -21.85 20.75
CA SER A 45 22.67 -21.98 19.67
C SER A 45 21.28 -21.49 20.09
N VAL A 46 20.85 -21.78 21.32
CA VAL A 46 19.58 -21.27 21.86
C VAL A 46 19.59 -19.74 21.92
N LEU A 47 20.69 -19.12 22.40
CA LEU A 47 20.82 -17.67 22.43
C LEU A 47 20.79 -17.05 21.03
N LEU A 48 21.48 -17.68 20.06
CA LEU A 48 21.48 -17.25 18.67
C LEU A 48 20.09 -17.34 18.04
N TRP A 49 19.34 -18.40 18.33
CA TRP A 49 17.96 -18.55 17.85
C TRP A 49 17.00 -17.54 18.46
N LEU A 50 17.12 -17.27 19.77
CA LEU A 50 16.34 -16.22 20.42
C LEU A 50 16.65 -14.85 19.82
N GLY A 51 17.94 -14.54 19.62
CA GLY A 51 18.38 -13.31 18.96
C GLY A 51 17.83 -13.19 17.54
N ALA A 52 18.01 -14.23 16.72
CA ALA A 52 17.49 -14.26 15.35
C ALA A 52 15.95 -14.13 15.31
N GLY A 53 15.25 -14.76 16.25
CA GLY A 53 13.80 -14.65 16.41
C GLY A 53 13.35 -13.22 16.67
N ILE A 54 13.94 -12.55 17.68
CA ILE A 54 13.64 -11.15 18.02
C ILE A 54 13.93 -10.22 16.84
N THR A 55 15.11 -10.37 16.21
CA THR A 55 15.51 -9.57 15.05
C THR A 55 14.53 -9.76 13.89
N SER A 56 14.05 -10.99 13.65
CA SER A 56 13.06 -11.25 12.61
C SER A 56 11.74 -10.51 12.86
N ILE A 57 11.22 -10.53 14.10
CA ILE A 57 9.96 -9.87 14.46
C ILE A 57 10.06 -8.36 14.24
N ILE A 58 11.16 -7.75 14.67
CA ILE A 58 11.39 -6.30 14.51
C ILE A 58 11.41 -5.92 13.03
N ILE A 59 12.17 -6.66 12.22
CA ILE A 59 12.33 -6.32 10.81
C ILE A 59 11.03 -6.56 10.04
N PHE A 60 10.35 -7.68 10.26
CA PHE A 60 9.05 -7.93 9.64
C PHE A 60 8.02 -6.88 10.06
N GLY A 61 8.06 -6.41 11.31
CA GLY A 61 7.21 -5.32 11.79
C GLY A 61 7.46 -4.01 11.02
N ILE A 62 8.72 -3.64 10.80
CA ILE A 62 9.10 -2.43 10.04
C ILE A 62 8.69 -2.56 8.57
N VAL A 63 8.96 -3.70 7.94
CA VAL A 63 8.60 -3.95 6.53
C VAL A 63 7.08 -3.94 6.36
N TYR A 64 6.34 -4.58 7.28
CA TYR A 64 4.89 -4.59 7.23
C TYR A 64 4.30 -3.19 7.46
N GLY A 65 4.83 -2.44 8.42
CA GLY A 65 4.41 -1.07 8.70
C GLY A 65 4.63 -0.13 7.52
N THR A 66 5.83 -0.15 6.94
CA THR A 66 6.16 0.67 5.75
C THR A 66 5.33 0.29 4.52
N SER A 67 5.08 -1.01 4.29
CA SER A 67 4.23 -1.48 3.19
C SER A 67 2.75 -1.05 3.31
N LYS A 68 2.26 -0.84 4.54
CA LYS A 68 0.89 -0.33 4.77
C LYS A 68 0.79 1.17 4.57
N VAL A 69 1.80 1.92 4.99
CA VAL A 69 1.88 3.37 4.76
C VAL A 69 1.91 3.68 3.27
N ASP A 70 2.73 2.98 2.49
CA ASP A 70 2.77 3.13 1.03
C ASP A 70 1.43 2.82 0.37
N ARG A 71 0.71 1.81 0.88
CA ARG A 71 -0.60 1.43 0.36
C ARG A 71 -1.67 2.48 0.63
N TRP A 72 -1.68 3.04 1.84
CA TRP A 72 -2.60 4.12 2.23
C TRP A 72 -2.38 5.39 1.40
N ILE A 73 -1.12 5.77 1.19
CA ILE A 73 -0.77 6.93 0.35
C ILE A 73 -1.19 6.69 -1.10
N SER A 74 -0.96 5.49 -1.66
CA SER A 74 -1.38 5.17 -3.03
C SER A 74 -2.89 5.17 -3.22
N MET A 75 -3.66 4.70 -2.24
CA MET A 75 -5.13 4.72 -2.29
C MET A 75 -5.67 6.16 -2.18
N GLY A 76 -5.12 6.98 -1.27
CA GLY A 76 -5.54 8.38 -1.13
C GLY A 76 -5.29 9.20 -2.39
N LEU A 77 -4.16 8.99 -3.07
CA LEU A 77 -3.85 9.66 -4.33
C LEU A 77 -4.74 9.21 -5.51
N GLU A 78 -5.15 7.94 -5.56
CA GLU A 78 -6.11 7.47 -6.58
C GLU A 78 -7.52 8.01 -6.34
N GLU A 79 -7.94 8.12 -5.08
CA GLU A 79 -9.24 8.62 -4.69
C GLU A 79 -9.39 10.12 -4.99
N GLU A 80 -8.33 10.90 -4.74
CA GLU A 80 -8.27 12.32 -5.09
C GLU A 80 -8.30 12.54 -6.61
N ARG A 81 -7.62 11.68 -7.38
CA ARG A 81 -7.65 11.71 -8.85
C ARG A 81 -9.05 11.37 -9.40
N ARG A 82 -9.73 10.37 -8.84
CA ARG A 82 -11.10 10.00 -9.23
C ARG A 82 -12.12 11.09 -8.86
N GLY A 83 -11.97 11.72 -7.71
CA GLY A 83 -12.80 12.86 -7.29
C GLY A 83 -12.68 14.07 -8.22
N SER A 84 -11.47 14.36 -8.72
CA SER A 84 -11.27 15.45 -9.67
C SER A 84 -11.95 15.20 -11.03
N PHE A 85 -11.94 13.95 -11.50
CA PHE A 85 -12.54 13.56 -12.77
C PHE A 85 -14.08 13.59 -12.71
N SER A 86 -14.65 13.20 -11.56
CA SER A 86 -16.11 13.23 -11.36
C SER A 86 -16.65 14.66 -11.33
N MET A 87 -15.91 15.62 -10.76
CA MET A 87 -16.37 17.01 -10.66
C MET A 87 -16.42 17.71 -12.03
N THR A 88 -15.45 17.43 -12.91
CA THR A 88 -15.46 17.95 -14.28
C THR A 88 -16.60 17.34 -15.11
N ALA A 89 -16.82 16.03 -14.98
CA ALA A 89 -17.95 15.35 -15.63
C ALA A 89 -19.31 15.87 -15.12
N TYR A 90 -19.42 16.12 -13.81
CA TYR A 90 -20.62 16.67 -13.19
C TYR A 90 -20.92 18.08 -13.68
N ARG A 91 -19.91 18.96 -13.76
CA ARG A 91 -20.05 20.32 -14.31
C ARG A 91 -20.43 20.31 -15.80
N ALA A 92 -19.89 19.38 -16.59
CA ALA A 92 -20.28 19.22 -17.99
C ALA A 92 -21.75 18.80 -18.10
N ARG A 93 -22.20 17.88 -17.26
CA ARG A 93 -23.60 17.43 -17.21
C ARG A 93 -24.56 18.52 -16.76
N GLN A 94 -24.15 19.36 -15.80
CA GLN A 94 -24.93 20.53 -15.37
C GLN A 94 -25.10 21.57 -16.48
N ARG A 95 -24.07 21.80 -17.31
CA ARG A 95 -24.19 22.69 -18.46
C ARG A 95 -25.19 22.17 -19.49
N ALA A 96 -25.14 20.89 -19.83
CA ALA A 96 -26.10 20.28 -20.75
C ALA A 96 -27.55 20.38 -20.24
N MET A 97 -27.75 20.16 -18.93
CA MET A 97 -29.10 20.25 -18.32
C MET A 97 -29.64 21.69 -18.30
N LEU A 98 -28.77 22.71 -18.20
CA LEU A 98 -29.20 24.11 -18.32
C LEU A 98 -29.59 24.47 -19.75
N GLU A 99 -28.89 23.93 -20.74
CA GLU A 99 -29.18 24.11 -22.16
C GLU A 99 -30.55 23.51 -22.54
N GLU A 100 -30.85 22.30 -22.04
CA GLU A 100 -32.17 21.67 -22.20
C GLU A 100 -33.30 22.49 -21.55
N LEU A 101 -33.03 23.16 -20.43
CA LEU A 101 -34.01 24.01 -19.76
C LEU A 101 -34.28 25.30 -20.53
N ASP A 102 -33.26 25.91 -21.13
CA ASP A 102 -33.43 27.09 -21.98
C ASP A 102 -34.27 26.76 -23.23
N GLU A 103 -34.05 25.60 -23.85
CA GLU A 103 -34.86 25.12 -24.98
C GLU A 103 -36.33 24.89 -24.58
N ALA A 104 -36.57 24.30 -23.40
CA ALA A 104 -37.92 24.13 -22.86
C ALA A 104 -38.62 25.49 -22.61
N VAL A 105 -37.89 26.50 -22.15
CA VAL A 105 -38.43 27.85 -21.95
C VAL A 105 -38.77 28.53 -23.28
N GLU A 106 -37.97 28.31 -24.32
CA GLU A 106 -38.23 28.83 -25.66
C GLU A 106 -39.50 28.22 -26.27
N LEU A 107 -39.67 26.91 -26.17
CA LEU A 107 -40.90 26.20 -26.59
C LEU A 107 -42.14 26.73 -25.86
N LEU A 108 -42.05 26.98 -24.54
CA LEU A 108 -43.17 27.53 -23.78
C LEU A 108 -43.51 28.97 -24.21
N ARG A 109 -42.53 29.76 -24.62
CA ARG A 109 -42.78 31.10 -25.17
C ARG A 109 -43.46 31.02 -26.52
N GLU A 110 -43.01 30.12 -27.39
CA GLU A 110 -43.61 29.91 -28.71
C GLU A 110 -45.08 29.48 -28.57
N ILE A 111 -45.38 28.51 -27.69
CA ILE A 111 -46.75 28.11 -27.38
C ILE A 111 -47.57 29.28 -26.85
N ARG A 112 -47.03 30.08 -25.94
CA ARG A 112 -47.71 31.26 -25.39
C ARG A 112 -48.01 32.30 -26.47
N ASP A 113 -47.08 32.50 -27.39
CA ASP A 113 -47.21 33.50 -28.44
C ASP A 113 -48.24 33.02 -29.49
N ILE A 114 -48.26 31.73 -29.85
CA ILE A 114 -49.33 31.11 -30.65
C ILE A 114 -50.70 31.25 -29.97
N LEU A 115 -50.78 31.01 -28.66
CA LEU A 115 -52.03 31.14 -27.90
C LEU A 115 -52.53 32.59 -27.82
N LYS A 116 -51.63 33.58 -27.84
CA LYS A 116 -52.01 34.99 -27.93
C LYS A 116 -52.54 35.35 -29.31
N GLU A 117 -51.87 34.86 -30.36
CA GLU A 117 -52.24 35.12 -31.75
C GLU A 117 -53.57 34.46 -32.13
N ALA A 118 -53.90 33.31 -31.53
CA ALA A 118 -55.19 32.64 -31.70
C ALA A 118 -56.33 33.18 -30.82
N GLY A 119 -56.02 34.07 -29.87
CA GLY A 119 -56.99 34.69 -28.95
C GLY A 119 -57.49 36.06 -29.39
N GLU A 120 -56.91 36.64 -30.45
CA GLU A 120 -57.48 37.74 -31.25
C GLU A 120 -58.36 37.20 -32.38
#